data_AF-X1CXQ5-F1
#
_entry.id   AF-X1CXQ5-F1
#
_cell.length_a   1.000
_cell.length_b   1.000
_cell.length_c   1.000
_cell.angle_alpha   90.00
_cell.angle_beta   90.00
_cell.angle_gamma   90.00
#
_symmetry.space_group_name_H-M   'P 1'
#
loop_
_entity.id
_entity.type
_entity.pdbx_description
1 polymer ?
#
loop_
_entity_poly.entity_id
_entity_poly.type
_entity_poly.pdbx_seq_one_letter_code
_entity_poly.pdbx_strand_id
1 'polypeptide(L)' 'MLTIFIVMAIVNNIVLSRFLGLCPFFGVSKKLSNAFSMGIAVTLVMLIASVSTSVIYNYILVPYKVEF' A
#
# COMPACT_ATOMS: atom_id res chain seq x y z
N MET A 1 1.89 17.71 19.39
CA MET A 1 0.93 17.65 18.27
C MET A 1 1.61 17.38 16.93
N LEU A 2 2.78 17.96 16.62
CA LEU A 2 3.51 17.67 15.37
C LEU A 2 4.11 16.26 15.32
N THR A 3 4.50 15.70 16.47
CA THR A 3 5.11 14.36 16.59
C THR A 3 4.16 13.20 16.29
N ILE A 4 2.86 13.31 16.55
CA ILE A 4 1.88 12.26 16.17
C ILE A 4 1.60 12.24 14.66
N PHE A 5 1.67 13.39 13.99
CA PHE A 5 1.55 13.48 12.53
C PHE A 5 2.76 12.83 11.83
N ILE A 6 3.97 13.09 12.34
CA ILE A 6 5.20 12.47 11.83
C ILE A 6 5.19 10.95 12.10
N VAL A 7 4.67 10.50 13.24
CA VAL A 7 4.60 9.07 13.61
C VAL A 7 3.50 8.31 12.86
N MET A 8 2.32 8.88 12.63
CA MET A 8 1.31 8.24 11.77
C MET A 8 1.79 8.13 10.31
N ALA A 9 2.43 9.19 9.79
CA ALA A 9 2.96 9.18 8.43
C ALA A 9 4.16 8.21 8.25
N ILE A 10 5.02 8.08 9.27
CA ILE A 10 6.28 7.32 9.17
C ILE A 10 6.21 5.92 9.81
N VAL A 11 5.33 5.64 10.77
CA VAL A 11 5.32 4.35 11.51
C VAL A 11 4.10 3.49 11.15
N ASN A 12 2.92 4.10 10.93
CA ASN A 12 1.71 3.33 10.64
C ASN A 12 1.60 2.92 9.15
N ASN A 13 2.16 3.70 8.22
CA ASN A 13 2.09 3.40 6.78
C ASN A 13 3.39 2.84 6.17
N ILE A 14 4.54 2.98 6.85
CA ILE A 14 5.83 2.59 6.26
C ILE A 14 6.13 1.10 6.44
N VAL A 15 5.62 0.42 7.46
CA VAL A 15 6.03 -0.97 7.75
C VAL A 15 5.32 -2.01 6.86
N LEU A 16 4.07 -1.78 6.45
CA LEU A 16 3.32 -2.73 5.62
C LEU A 16 3.91 -2.89 4.20
N SER A 17 4.65 -1.88 3.71
CA SER A 17 5.28 -1.88 2.39
C SER A 17 6.80 -2.14 2.41
N ARG A 18 7.45 -2.26 3.59
CA ARG A 18 8.90 -2.50 3.69
C ARG A 18 9.32 -3.93 3.38
N PHE A 19 8.37 -4.87 3.21
CA PHE A 19 8.65 -6.24 2.77
C PHE A 19 7.75 -6.78 1.65
N LEU A 20 6.69 -6.08 1.22
CA LEU A 20 5.84 -6.58 0.12
C LEU A 20 6.52 -6.52 -1.27
N GLY A 21 7.66 -5.82 -1.36
CA GLY A 21 8.40 -5.58 -2.59
C GLY A 21 9.66 -6.43 -2.80
N LEU A 22 9.97 -7.41 -1.95
CA LEU A 22 11.20 -8.20 -2.11
C LEU A 22 11.21 -8.97 -3.45
N CYS A 23 10.04 -9.49 -3.86
CA CYS A 23 9.85 -10.24 -5.09
C CYS A 23 10.13 -9.41 -6.36
N PRO A 24 9.55 -8.20 -6.55
CA PRO A 24 9.91 -7.35 -7.68
C PRO A 24 11.35 -6.82 -7.60
N PHE A 25 11.90 -6.62 -6.40
CA PHE A 25 13.26 -6.10 -6.21
C PHE A 25 14.34 -7.03 -6.77
N PHE A 26 14.21 -8.34 -6.55
CA PHE A 26 15.11 -9.35 -7.13
C PHE A 26 15.04 -9.38 -8.67
N GLY A 27 13.87 -9.11 -9.27
CA GLY A 27 13.67 -9.08 -10.72
C GLY A 27 14.17 -7.82 -11.43
N VAL A 28 14.17 -6.66 -10.75
CA VAL A 28 14.52 -5.36 -11.37
C VAL A 28 15.92 -4.84 -11.03
N SER A 29 16.67 -5.52 -10.16
CA SER A 29 18.03 -5.11 -9.73
C SER A 29 19.03 -4.93 -10.89
N LYS A 30 18.83 -5.60 -12.03
CA LYS A 30 19.75 -5.53 -13.18
C LYS A 30 19.52 -4.35 -14.13
N LYS A 31 18.35 -3.71 -14.13
CA LYS A 31 18.02 -2.61 -15.06
C LYS A 31 17.18 -1.53 -14.38
N LEU A 32 17.75 -0.33 -14.26
CA LEU A 32 17.09 0.83 -13.66
C LEU A 32 15.82 1.25 -14.42
N SER A 33 15.80 1.06 -15.75
CA SER A 33 14.61 1.30 -16.58
C SER A 33 13.41 0.42 -16.19
N ASN A 34 13.66 -0.84 -15.81
CA ASN A 34 12.60 -1.76 -15.38
C ASN A 34 12.07 -1.40 -13.99
N ALA A 35 12.95 -0.93 -13.09
CA ALA A 35 12.57 -0.49 -11.75
C ALA A 35 11.60 0.70 -11.79
N PHE A 36 11.81 1.64 -12.72
CA PHE A 36 10.94 2.81 -12.89
C PHE A 36 9.52 2.40 -13.33
N SER A 37 9.41 1.51 -14.33
CA SER A 37 8.11 0.99 -14.78
C SER A 37 7.40 0.18 -13.69
N MET A 38 8.13 -0.63 -12.91
CA MET A 38 7.57 -1.42 -11.80
C MET A 38 7.01 -0.51 -10.70
N GLY A 39 7.72 0.56 -10.35
CA GLY A 39 7.26 1.51 -9.33
C GLY A 39 5.94 2.18 -9.70
N ILE A 40 5.79 2.61 -10.95
CA ILE A 40 4.56 3.25 -11.46
C ILE A 40 3.39 2.25 -11.50
N ALA A 41 3.64 1.00 -11.92
CA ALA A 41 2.60 -0.01 -11.94
C ALA A 41 2.06 -0.32 -10.53
N VAL A 42 2.97 -0.48 -9.56
CA VAL A 42 2.59 -0.83 -8.17
C VAL A 42 1.86 0.31 -7.47
N THR A 43 2.28 1.57 -7.66
CA THR A 43 1.58 2.71 -7.04
C THR A 43 0.15 2.84 -7.57
N LEU A 44 -0.06 2.64 -8.88
CA LEU A 44 -1.38 2.70 -9.49
C LEU A 44 -2.29 1.57 -8.97
N VAL A 45 -1.79 0.34 -8.93
CA VAL A 45 -2.54 -0.81 -8.39
C VAL A 45 -2.86 -0.63 -6.91
N MET A 46 -1.91 -0.17 -6.08
CA MET A 46 -2.18 0.08 -4.66
C MET A 46 -3.24 1.15 -4.44
N LEU A 47 -3.27 2.17 -5.28
CA LEU A 47 -4.25 3.25 -5.18
C LEU A 47 -5.66 2.73 -5.48
N ILE A 48 -5.83 1.95 -6.56
CA ILE A 48 -7.09 1.30 -6.91
C ILE A 48 -7.52 0.29 -5.84
N ALA A 49 -6.58 -0.52 -5.34
CA ALA A 49 -6.86 -1.51 -4.30
C ALA A 49 -7.31 -0.86 -2.99
N SER A 50 -6.68 0.25 -2.59
CA SER A 50 -7.03 0.99 -1.37
C SER A 50 -8.42 1.60 -1.48
N VAL A 51 -8.73 2.23 -2.62
CA VAL A 51 -10.07 2.80 -2.90
C VAL A 51 -11.12 1.70 -2.93
N SER A 52 -10.85 0.59 -3.61
CA SER A 52 -11.78 -0.55 -3.69
C SER A 52 -12.04 -1.14 -2.31
N THR A 53 -10.99 -1.36 -1.51
CA THR A 53 -11.10 -1.88 -0.15
C THR A 53 -11.90 -0.94 0.75
N SER A 54 -11.73 0.38 0.62
CA SER A 54 -12.50 1.36 1.40
C SER A 54 -13.99 1.36 1.03
N VAL A 55 -14.30 1.20 -0.26
CA VAL A 55 -15.70 1.06 -0.74
C VAL A 55 -16.31 -0.23 -0.22
N ILE A 56 -15.62 -1.36 -0.37
CA ILE A 56 -16.11 -2.67 0.08
C ILE A 56 -16.27 -2.70 1.60
N TYR A 57 -15.36 -2.07 2.34
CA TYR A 57 -15.45 -1.97 3.80
C TYR A 57 -16.70 -1.21 4.25
N ASN A 58 -16.99 -0.05 3.65
CA ASN A 58 -18.16 0.76 4.01
C ASN A 58 -19.48 0.18 3.51
N TYR A 59 -19.49 -0.49 2.35
CA TYR A 59 -20.73 -0.97 1.73
C TYR A 59 -21.10 -2.41 2.09
N ILE A 60 -20.11 -3.23 2.48
CA ILE A 60 -20.31 -4.65 2.77
C ILE A 60 -20.02 -4.99 4.23
N LEU A 61 -18.96 -4.44 4.83
CA LEU A 61 -18.56 -4.82 6.19
C LEU A 61 -19.37 -4.09 7.27
N VAL A 62 -19.62 -2.79 7.08
CA VAL A 62 -20.42 -1.96 8.00
C VAL A 62 -21.88 -2.42 8.12
N PRO A 63 -22.62 -2.74 7.03
CA PRO A 63 -24.01 -3.20 7.17
C PRO A 63 -24.14 -4.65 7.66
N TYR A 64 -23.14 -5.51 7.43
CA TYR A 64 -23.20 -6.92 7.83
C TYR A 64 -22.65 -7.19 9.24
N LYS A 65 -22.10 -6.17 9.94
CA LYS A 65 -21.73 -6.19 11.37
C LYS A 65 -20.90 -7.42 11.81
N VAL A 66 -20.12 -7.97 10.88
CA VAL A 66 -19.10 -8.97 11.14
C VAL A 66 -17.80 -8.23 11.45
N GLU A 67 -17.79 -7.63 12.63
CA GLU A 67 -16.59 -7.09 13.25
C GLU A 67 -15.65 -8.28 13.54
N PHE A 68 -14.45 -8.24 12.96
CA PHE A 68 -13.27 -8.96 13.43
C PHE A 68 -12.22 -7.93 13.83
#